data_AF-A0A1J3JJE4-F1
#
_entry.id   AF-A0A1J3JJE4-F1
#
_cell.length_a   1.000
_cell.length_b   1.000
_cell.length_c   1.000
_cell.angle_alpha   90.00
_cell.angle_beta   90.00
_cell.angle_gamma   90.00
#
_symmetry.space_group_name_H-M   'P 1'
#
loop_
_entity.id
_entity.type
_entity.pdbx_description
1 polymer ?
#
loop_
_entity_poly.entity_id
_entity_poly.type
_entity_poly.pdbx_seq_one_letter_code
_entity_poly.pdbx_strand_id
1 'polypeptide(L)'
;KSYNIFIDSQSNGCICDLGLTPIMRSLPQATIRSSGYHAPEVTDTRKCTQFSDVYSFGVVLLELLTGKSPATPLSSRDENMDLASWIRSVVSKEWTGEVFDIELMKQMGKEEE
;
A
#
# COMPACT_ATOMS: atom_id res chain seq x y z
N LYS A 1 -6.89 -1.93 -1.64
CA LYS A 1 -5.95 -1.25 -2.57
C LYS A 1 -6.40 0.20 -2.73
N SER A 2 -5.50 1.14 -3.01
CA SER A 2 -5.82 2.57 -3.08
C SER A 2 -6.86 2.91 -4.17
N TYR A 3 -6.79 2.28 -5.34
CA TYR A 3 -7.77 2.52 -6.41
C TYR A 3 -9.21 2.08 -6.09
N ASN A 4 -9.40 1.33 -5.00
CA ASN A 4 -10.73 0.98 -4.48
C ASN A 4 -11.21 1.94 -3.38
N ILE A 5 -10.52 3.08 -3.18
CA ILE A 5 -10.87 4.10 -2.20
C ILE A 5 -11.17 5.38 -2.97
N PHE A 6 -12.44 5.77 -3.01
CA PHE A 6 -12.88 7.02 -3.59
C PHE A 6 -12.93 8.12 -2.54
N ILE A 7 -12.85 9.37 -2.98
CA ILE A 7 -13.06 10.54 -2.14
C ILE A 7 -14.37 11.19 -2.56
N ASP A 8 -15.30 11.36 -1.63
CA ASP A 8 -16.57 12.04 -1.89
C ASP A 8 -16.40 13.58 -1.92
N SER A 9 -17.49 14.31 -2.19
CA SER A 9 -17.46 15.78 -2.24
C SER A 9 -17.19 16.45 -0.88
N GLN A 10 -17.25 15.69 0.22
CA GLN A 10 -17.00 16.14 1.58
C GLN A 10 -15.62 15.70 2.09
N SER A 11 -14.76 15.17 1.21
CA SER A 11 -13.43 14.63 1.54
C SER A 11 -13.46 13.37 2.42
N ASN A 12 -14.56 12.62 2.44
CA ASN A 12 -14.60 11.31 3.11
C ASN A 12 -14.09 10.21 2.17
N GLY A 13 -13.32 9.27 2.74
CA GLY A 13 -12.92 8.06 2.05
C GLY A 13 -14.05 7.04 1.97
N CYS A 14 -14.40 6.60 0.76
CA CYS A 14 -15.41 5.59 0.48
C CYS A 14 -14.77 4.36 -0.17
N ILE A 15 -14.88 3.20 0.49
CA ILE A 15 -14.34 1.94 -0.02
C ILE A 15 -15.36 1.32 -1.01
N CYS A 16 -14.89 0.92 -2.19
CA CYS A 16 -15.64 0.14 -3.16
C CYS A 16 -15.12 -1.30 -3.25
N ASP A 17 -15.75 -2.11 -4.11
CA ASP A 17 -15.21 -3.42 -4.50
C ASP A 17 -15.11 -4.43 -3.33
N LEU A 18 -16.09 -4.36 -2.42
CA LEU A 18 -16.18 -5.23 -1.25
C LEU A 18 -16.68 -6.62 -1.64
N GLY A 19 -16.02 -7.66 -1.15
CA GLY A 19 -16.53 -9.03 -1.25
C GLY A 19 -16.40 -9.68 -2.62
N LEU A 20 -15.54 -9.18 -3.52
CA LEU A 20 -15.23 -9.87 -4.78
C LEU A 20 -14.28 -11.07 -4.62
N THR A 21 -13.62 -11.23 -3.48
CA THR A 21 -12.68 -12.33 -3.19
C THR A 21 -13.24 -13.74 -3.53
N PRO A 22 -14.51 -14.07 -3.23
CA PRO A 22 -15.11 -15.36 -3.59
C PRO A 22 -15.38 -15.54 -5.09
N ILE A 23 -15.48 -14.44 -5.85
CA ILE A 23 -15.77 -14.41 -7.31
C ILE A 23 -14.46 -14.38 -8.10
N MET A 24 -13.42 -13.70 -7.59
CA MET A 24 -12.10 -13.56 -8.21
C MET A 24 -11.24 -14.83 -8.18
N ARG A 25 -11.79 -15.96 -7.69
CA ARG A 25 -11.11 -17.27 -7.61
C ARG A 25 -10.63 -17.83 -8.96
N SER A 26 -11.07 -17.25 -10.08
CA SER A 26 -10.72 -17.65 -11.45
C SER A 26 -9.58 -16.84 -12.08
N LEU A 27 -9.07 -15.78 -11.44
CA LEU A 27 -8.01 -14.94 -12.02
C LEU A 27 -6.63 -15.60 -11.92
N PRO A 28 -5.75 -15.46 -12.93
CA PRO A 28 -4.39 -15.98 -12.88
C PRO A 28 -3.58 -15.40 -11.72
N GLN A 29 -2.84 -16.26 -11.02
CA GLN A 29 -2.00 -15.90 -9.86
C GLN A 29 -0.95 -14.81 -10.16
N ALA A 30 -0.53 -14.68 -11.42
CA ALA A 30 0.45 -13.68 -11.86
C ALA A 30 -0.10 -12.24 -11.81
N THR A 31 -1.38 -12.04 -12.18
CA THR A 31 -2.06 -10.74 -12.14
C THR A 31 -2.23 -10.23 -10.71
N ILE A 32 -2.23 -11.15 -9.76
CA ILE A 32 -2.49 -10.92 -8.34
C ILE A 32 -1.23 -10.43 -7.61
N ARG A 33 -0.07 -11.07 -7.87
CA ARG A 33 1.21 -10.73 -7.22
C ARG A 33 1.72 -9.34 -7.61
N SER A 34 1.40 -8.89 -8.82
CA SER A 34 1.80 -7.57 -9.33
C SER A 34 1.17 -6.37 -8.60
N SER A 35 0.28 -6.59 -7.62
CA SER A 35 -0.41 -5.49 -6.96
C SER A 35 0.34 -4.87 -5.78
N GLY A 36 1.29 -5.58 -5.14
CA GLY A 36 2.06 -5.03 -4.01
C GLY A 36 1.32 -4.91 -2.67
N TYR A 37 0.03 -5.23 -2.60
CA TYR A 37 -0.77 -5.14 -1.36
C TYR A 37 -0.90 -6.47 -0.60
N HIS A 38 -0.51 -7.60 -1.18
CA HIS A 38 -0.72 -8.90 -0.56
C HIS A 38 0.23 -9.14 0.60
N ALA A 39 -0.32 -9.69 1.68
CA ALA A 39 0.47 -10.15 2.81
C ALA A 39 1.39 -11.31 2.40
N PRO A 40 2.60 -11.42 2.98
CA PRO A 40 3.59 -12.41 2.58
C PRO A 40 3.13 -13.86 2.79
N GLU A 41 2.21 -14.11 3.73
CA GLU A 41 1.59 -15.41 3.96
C GLU A 41 0.55 -15.80 2.88
N VAL A 42 0.03 -14.81 2.13
CA VAL A 42 -0.98 -15.04 1.09
C VAL A 42 -0.30 -15.49 -0.20
N THR A 43 -0.13 -16.81 -0.30
CA THR A 43 0.39 -17.47 -1.52
C THR A 43 -0.72 -17.79 -2.53
N ASP A 44 -1.97 -17.85 -2.07
CA ASP A 44 -3.21 -18.11 -2.82
C ASP A 44 -4.27 -17.10 -2.37
N THR A 45 -4.82 -16.28 -3.27
CA THR A 45 -5.85 -15.26 -2.94
C THR A 45 -7.15 -15.85 -2.45
N ARG A 46 -7.38 -17.13 -2.71
CA ARG A 46 -8.53 -17.85 -2.18
C ARG A 46 -8.41 -18.08 -0.67
N LYS A 47 -7.22 -17.84 -0.11
CA LYS A 47 -6.88 -17.98 1.31
C LYS A 47 -6.63 -16.63 2.00
N CYS A 48 -7.13 -15.52 1.45
CA CYS A 48 -7.12 -14.25 2.18
C CYS A 48 -7.86 -14.39 3.52
N THR A 49 -7.30 -13.78 4.56
CA THR A 49 -7.83 -13.76 5.92
C THR A 49 -8.00 -12.32 6.39
N GLN A 50 -8.67 -12.14 7.53
CA GLN A 50 -8.74 -10.82 8.17
C GLN A 50 -7.35 -10.22 8.45
N PHE A 51 -6.36 -11.05 8.80
CA PHE A 51 -4.99 -10.58 9.04
C PHE A 51 -4.31 -10.08 7.77
N SER A 52 -4.55 -10.75 6.63
CA SER A 52 -4.02 -10.27 5.35
C SER A 52 -4.69 -8.98 4.88
N ASP A 53 -5.95 -8.74 5.26
CA ASP A 53 -6.62 -7.46 5.00
C ASP A 53 -6.01 -6.33 5.84
N VAL A 54 -5.65 -6.60 7.10
CA VAL A 54 -4.91 -5.64 7.95
C VAL A 54 -3.54 -5.29 7.34
N TYR A 55 -2.81 -6.28 6.83
CA TYR A 55 -1.56 -6.02 6.10
C TYR A 55 -1.79 -5.13 4.88
N SER A 56 -2.79 -5.48 4.06
CA SER A 56 -3.14 -4.73 2.84
C SER A 56 -3.52 -3.28 3.16
N PHE A 57 -4.22 -3.06 4.28
CA PHE A 57 -4.53 -1.73 4.79
C PHE A 57 -3.27 -0.97 5.22
N GLY A 58 -2.32 -1.63 5.90
CA GLY A 58 -1.02 -1.06 6.23
C GLY A 58 -0.26 -0.58 4.98
N VAL A 59 -0.27 -1.35 3.89
CA VAL A 59 0.33 -0.94 2.62
C VAL A 59 -0.35 0.32 2.04
N VAL A 60 -1.68 0.43 2.13
CA VAL A 60 -2.41 1.65 1.72
C VAL A 60 -1.97 2.86 2.55
N LEU A 61 -1.78 2.71 3.87
CA LEU A 61 -1.27 3.79 4.71
C LEU A 61 0.15 4.20 4.30
N LEU A 62 1.03 3.24 4.01
CA LEU A 62 2.38 3.54 3.54
C LEU A 62 2.36 4.27 2.19
N GLU A 63 1.50 3.85 1.25
CA GLU A 63 1.30 4.54 -0.02
C GLU A 63 0.84 5.99 0.20
N LEU A 64 -0.09 6.22 1.12
CA LEU A 64 -0.56 7.56 1.48
C LEU A 64 0.56 8.44 2.06
N LEU A 65 1.35 7.89 2.99
CA LEU A 65 2.39 8.62 3.69
C LEU A 65 3.59 8.94 2.79
N THR A 66 3.89 8.07 1.82
CA THR A 66 5.13 8.14 1.02
C THR A 66 4.91 8.65 -0.40
N GLY A 67 3.65 8.68 -0.87
CA GLY A 67 3.28 8.97 -2.25
C GLY A 67 3.72 7.90 -3.26
N LYS A 68 4.18 6.73 -2.80
CA LYS A 68 4.80 5.70 -3.66
C LYS A 68 3.86 4.53 -3.93
N SER A 69 3.76 4.16 -5.21
CA SER A 69 2.99 2.99 -5.67
C SER A 69 3.56 1.68 -5.11
N PRO A 70 2.74 0.85 -4.43
CA PRO A 70 3.16 -0.47 -3.95
C PRO A 70 3.45 -1.48 -5.05
N ALA A 71 2.93 -1.25 -6.27
CA ALA A 71 3.06 -2.14 -7.42
C ALA A 71 4.32 -1.85 -8.27
N THR A 72 5.05 -0.77 -7.97
CA THR A 72 6.21 -0.34 -8.75
C THR A 72 7.50 -0.69 -8.01
N PRO A 73 8.52 -1.27 -8.69
CA PRO A 73 9.81 -1.53 -8.08
C PRO A 73 10.42 -0.23 -7.53
N LEU A 74 10.73 -0.21 -6.24
CA LEU A 74 11.25 0.99 -5.55
C LEU A 74 12.77 1.12 -5.64
N SER A 75 13.45 0.05 -6.10
CA SER A 75 14.89 0.04 -6.29
C SER A 75 15.24 -0.57 -7.65
N SER A 76 16.12 0.10 -8.38
CA SER A 76 16.75 -0.47 -9.59
C SER A 76 17.69 -1.64 -9.28
N ARG A 77 18.01 -1.88 -7.99
CA ARG A 77 18.89 -2.98 -7.55
C ARG A 77 18.12 -4.24 -7.14
N ASP A 78 16.83 -4.12 -6.83
CA ASP A 78 16.01 -5.25 -6.39
C ASP A 78 14.58 -5.11 -6.93
N GLU A 79 14.34 -5.77 -8.06
CA GLU A 79 13.05 -5.77 -8.76
C GLU A 79 11.94 -6.47 -7.95
N ASN A 80 12.28 -7.19 -6.87
CA ASN A 80 11.34 -7.90 -6.01
C ASN A 80 11.05 -7.17 -4.69
N MET A 81 11.66 -6.00 -4.46
CA MET A 81 11.48 -5.27 -3.21
C MET A 81 10.15 -4.50 -3.22
N ASP A 82 9.20 -4.96 -2.40
CA ASP A 82 7.92 -4.27 -2.18
C ASP A 82 8.05 -3.05 -1.24
N LEU A 83 7.00 -2.22 -1.19
CA LEU A 83 6.97 -1.00 -0.39
C LEU A 83 7.17 -1.25 1.11
N ALA A 84 6.56 -2.29 1.65
CA ALA A 84 6.69 -2.63 3.06
C ALA A 84 8.14 -3.01 3.41
N SER A 85 8.79 -3.81 2.56
CA SER A 85 10.18 -4.23 2.71
C SER A 85 11.14 -3.05 2.56
N TRP A 86 10.88 -2.16 1.61
CA TRP A 86 11.65 -0.92 1.43
C TRP A 86 11.61 -0.04 2.67
N ILE A 87 10.42 0.26 3.20
CA ILE A 87 10.26 1.06 4.41
C ILE A 87 11.00 0.42 5.60
N ARG A 88 10.86 -0.89 5.78
CA ARG A 88 11.59 -1.61 6.84
C ARG A 88 13.10 -1.47 6.70
N SER A 89 13.63 -1.48 5.48
CA SER A 89 15.06 -1.29 5.21
C SER A 89 15.54 0.13 5.53
N VAL A 90 14.73 1.14 5.21
CA VAL A 90 15.06 2.55 5.48
C VAL A 90 14.99 2.84 6.98
N VAL A 91 13.88 2.50 7.63
CA VAL A 91 13.66 2.74 9.07
C VAL A 91 14.69 2.00 9.93
N SER A 92 15.15 0.81 9.51
CA SER A 92 16.19 0.07 10.22
C SER A 92 17.57 0.74 10.18
N LYS A 93 17.80 1.67 9.25
CA LYS A 93 19.07 2.40 9.12
C LYS A 93 19.02 3.72 9.87
N GLU A 94 17.92 4.47 9.71
CA GLU A 94 17.65 5.72 10.42
C GLU A 94 16.18 6.13 10.21
N TRP A 95 15.51 6.66 11.24
CA TRP A 95 14.13 7.13 11.08
C TRP A 95 14.13 8.51 10.42
N THR A 96 14.30 8.53 9.10
CA THR A 96 14.37 9.78 8.35
C THR A 96 12.97 10.20 7.89
N GLY A 97 12.62 11.48 8.09
CA GLY A 97 11.41 12.07 7.54
C GLY A 97 11.38 12.09 6.00
N GLU A 98 12.50 11.75 5.36
CA GLU A 98 12.69 11.66 3.91
C GLU A 98 11.82 10.59 3.23
N VAL A 99 11.25 9.65 4.00
CA VAL A 99 10.31 8.66 3.44
C VAL A 99 8.96 9.26 3.10
N PHE A 100 8.59 10.35 3.77
CA PHE A 100 7.28 10.97 3.59
C PHE A 100 7.18 11.74 2.27
N ASP A 101 5.97 11.84 1.75
CA ASP A 101 5.68 12.68 0.59
C ASP A 101 6.02 14.15 0.88
N ILE A 102 6.64 14.82 -0.09
CA ILE A 102 7.09 16.20 0.06
C ILE A 102 5.92 17.18 0.29
N GLU A 103 4.74 16.91 -0.28
CA GLU A 103 3.56 17.74 -0.08
C GLU A 103 3.02 17.59 1.35
N LEU A 104 3.12 16.41 1.96
CA LEU A 104 2.78 16.21 3.38
C LEU A 104 3.74 17.00 4.28
N MET A 105 5.05 16.97 3.99
CA MET A 105 6.04 17.72 4.76
C MET A 105 5.85 19.24 4.66
N LYS A 106 5.39 19.75 3.50
CA LYS A 106 5.09 21.18 3.30
C LYS A 106 3.90 21.68 4.12
N GLN A 107 2.92 20.81 4.41
CA GLN A 107 1.74 21.20 5.19
C GLN A 107 2.06 21.25 6.69
N MET A 108 2.94 20.37 7.18
CA MET A 108 3.37 20.37 8.59
C MET A 108 4.05 21.69 9.00
N GLY A 109 4.75 22.36 8.08
CA GLY A 109 5.37 23.66 8.34
C GLY A 109 4.41 24.87 8.30
N LYS A 110 3.13 24.69 7.96
CA LYS A 110 2.14 25.77 7.82
C LYS A 110 1.16 25.88 8.99
N GLU A 111 1.06 24.87 9.85
CA GLU A 111 0.19 24.91 11.02
C GLU A 111 0.82 25.63 12.23
N GLU A 112 2.10 26.02 12.14
CA GLU A 112 2.82 26.76 13.19
C GLU A 112 2.83 28.30 13.00
N GLU A 113 2.14 28.85 11.99
CA GLU A 113 2.06 30.31 11.70
C GLU A 113 0.61 30.81 11.70
#